data_AF-C2FTV5-F1
#
_entry.id   AF-C2FTV5-F1
#
_cell.length_a   1.000
_cell.length_b   1.000
_cell.length_c   1.000
_cell.angle_alpha   90.00
_cell.angle_beta   90.00
_cell.angle_gamma   90.00
#
_symmetry.space_group_name_H-M   'P 1'
#
loop_
_entity.id
_entity.type
_entity.pdbx_description
1 polymer ?
#
loop_
_entity_poly.entity_id
_entity_poly.type
_entity_poly.pdbx_seq_one_letter_code
_entity_poly.pdbx_strand_id
1 'polypeptide(L)' 'MTSSDISLTALNIDTDFVKQAKGMGLETLGDIMDMKLPDLRKKKGFNYIWYATLLEILERQGLLDEFERRQL' A
#
# COMPACT_ATOMS: atom_id res chain seq x y z
N MET A 1 0.63 8.16 -17.88
CA MET A 1 1.47 6.98 -17.55
C MET A 1 2.21 7.28 -16.26
N THR A 2 1.47 7.42 -15.16
CA THR A 2 1.90 8.19 -13.98
C THR A 2 1.91 7.30 -12.73
N SER A 3 3.06 7.19 -12.05
CA SER A 3 3.28 6.61 -10.71
C SER A 3 3.00 5.13 -10.42
N SER A 4 2.34 4.35 -11.28
CA SER A 4 1.90 2.99 -10.93
C SER A 4 3.00 1.92 -10.78
N ASP A 5 4.18 2.11 -11.38
CA ASP A 5 5.25 1.09 -11.41
C ASP A 5 6.32 1.25 -10.32
N ILE A 6 6.14 2.17 -9.36
CA ILE A 6 7.14 2.37 -8.31
C ILE A 6 7.12 1.16 -7.37
N SER A 7 8.19 0.38 -7.40
CA SER A 7 8.36 -0.78 -6.53
C SER A 7 8.46 -0.36 -5.07
N LEU A 8 7.79 -1.09 -4.19
CA LEU A 8 7.84 -0.86 -2.74
C LEU A 8 9.26 -0.98 -2.17
N THR A 9 10.11 -1.82 -2.76
CA THR A 9 11.51 -1.95 -2.33
C THR A 9 12.36 -0.72 -2.67
N ALA A 10 11.95 0.10 -3.64
CA ALA A 10 12.68 1.29 -4.03
C ALA A 10 12.41 2.49 -3.11
N LEU A 11 11.36 2.44 -2.29
CA LEU A 11 10.87 3.58 -1.50
C LEU A 11 11.57 3.75 -0.14
N ASN A 12 12.67 3.04 0.12
CA ASN A 12 13.35 3.01 1.42
C ASN A 12 12.37 2.83 2.60
N ILE A 13 11.35 1.99 2.37
CA ILE A 13 10.32 1.65 3.35
C ILE A 13 10.83 0.53 4.26
N ASP A 14 10.27 0.47 5.46
CA ASP A 14 10.42 -0.64 6.39
C ASP A 14 10.38 -2.02 5.69
N THR A 15 11.42 -2.83 5.92
CA THR A 15 11.59 -4.13 5.25
C THR A 15 10.52 -5.15 5.63
N ASP A 16 9.97 -5.08 6.85
CA ASP A 16 8.91 -5.98 7.29
C ASP A 16 7.58 -5.63 6.62
N PHE A 17 7.29 -4.34 6.47
CA PHE A 17 6.16 -3.86 5.68
C PHE A 17 6.21 -4.39 4.25
N VAL A 18 7.35 -4.25 3.57
CA VAL A 18 7.52 -4.69 2.17
C VAL A 18 7.37 -6.21 2.06
N LYS A 19 7.93 -6.98 3.00
CA LYS A 19 7.79 -8.44 3.01
C LYS A 19 6.33 -8.86 3.18
N GLN A 20 5.60 -8.19 4.05
CA GLN A 20 4.18 -8.44 4.29
C GLN A 20 3.32 -8.03 3.10
N ALA A 21 3.63 -6.89 2.45
CA ALA A 21 2.99 -6.44 1.22
C ALA A 21 3.15 -7.49 0.09
N LYS A 22 4.38 -7.97 -0.13
CA LYS A 22 4.66 -9.04 -1.09
C LYS A 22 3.88 -10.32 -0.76
N GLY A 23 3.78 -10.69 0.51
CA GLY A 23 2.95 -11.82 0.96
C GLY A 23 1.46 -11.67 0.64
N MET A 24 0.97 -10.44 0.46
CA MET A 24 -0.40 -10.14 0.02
C MET A 24 -0.57 -10.01 -1.50
N GLY A 25 0.53 -10.12 -2.25
CA GLY A 25 0.60 -9.91 -3.70
C GLY A 25 0.63 -8.43 -4.09
N LEU A 26 1.15 -7.57 -3.21
CA LEU A 26 1.34 -6.14 -3.45
C LEU A 26 2.84 -5.86 -3.63
N GLU A 27 3.25 -5.47 -4.82
CA GLU A 27 4.68 -5.26 -5.14
C GLU A 27 5.00 -3.80 -5.48
N THR A 28 4.00 -3.05 -5.92
CA THR A 28 4.10 -1.66 -6.35
C THR A 28 3.16 -0.75 -5.57
N LEU A 29 3.43 0.55 -5.59
CA LEU A 29 2.46 1.55 -5.15
C LEU A 29 1.17 1.51 -5.97
N GLY A 30 1.24 1.18 -7.27
CA GLY A 30 0.06 1.00 -8.11
C GLY A 30 -0.88 -0.07 -7.57
N ASP A 31 -0.34 -1.24 -7.22
CA ASP A 31 -1.13 -2.35 -6.66
C ASP A 31 -1.89 -1.94 -5.41
N ILE A 32 -1.25 -1.13 -4.56
CA ILE A 32 -1.86 -0.58 -3.35
C ILE A 32 -2.96 0.43 -3.70
N MET A 33 -2.67 1.37 -4.60
CA MET A 33 -3.58 2.46 -4.99
C MET A 33 -4.82 1.96 -5.73
N ASP A 34 -4.72 0.82 -6.41
CA ASP A 34 -5.83 0.21 -7.16
C ASP A 34 -6.62 -0.80 -6.31
N MET A 35 -6.08 -1.24 -5.16
CA MET A 35 -6.76 -2.18 -4.29
C MET A 35 -7.89 -1.50 -3.48
N LYS A 36 -9.04 -2.17 -3.44
CA LYS A 36 -10.17 -1.76 -2.61
C LYS A 36 -9.99 -2.26 -1.17
N LEU A 37 -10.29 -1.42 -0.20
CA LEU A 37 -10.13 -1.68 1.23
C LEU A 37 -10.85 -2.95 1.70
N PRO A 38 -12.09 -3.26 1.24
CA PRO A 38 -12.73 -4.53 1.58
C PRO A 38 -11.95 -5.77 1.13
N ASP A 39 -11.25 -5.71 0.01
CA ASP A 39 -10.47 -6.82 -0.52
C ASP A 39 -9.10 -6.92 0.14
N LEU A 40 -8.49 -5.77 0.44
CA LEU A 40 -7.28 -5.70 1.25
C LEU A 40 -7.50 -6.34 2.63
N ARG A 41 -8.62 -6.04 3.29
CA ARG A 41 -8.99 -6.61 4.61
C ARG A 41 -9.13 -8.14 4.61
N LYS A 42 -9.38 -8.76 3.45
CA LYS A 42 -9.52 -10.22 3.32
C LYS A 42 -8.16 -10.91 3.11
N LYS A 43 -7.08 -10.17 2.81
CA LYS A 43 -5.76 -10.75 2.52
C LYS A 43 -5.16 -11.36 3.78
N LYS A 44 -4.61 -12.58 3.65
CA LYS A 44 -3.86 -13.26 4.71
C LYS A 44 -2.52 -12.54 4.88
N GLY A 45 -2.47 -11.60 5.81
CA GLY A 45 -1.37 -10.66 5.98
C GLY A 45 -1.86 -9.26 6.30
N PHE A 46 -3.14 -8.96 6.11
CA PHE A 46 -3.68 -7.68 6.56
C PHE A 46 -3.80 -7.64 8.09
N ASN A 47 -3.36 -6.54 8.68
CA ASN A 47 -3.68 -6.16 10.06
C ASN A 47 -3.66 -4.64 10.19
N TYR A 48 -4.23 -4.12 11.28
CA TYR A 48 -4.38 -2.68 11.47
C TYR A 48 -3.05 -1.95 11.71
N ILE A 49 -2.02 -2.63 12.22
CA ILE A 49 -0.68 -2.04 12.39
C ILE A 49 -0.07 -1.79 11.01
N TRP A 50 -0.07 -2.81 10.16
CA TRP A 50 0.40 -2.70 8.78
C TRP A 50 -0.41 -1.67 7.98
N TYR A 51 -1.72 -1.60 8.20
CA TYR A 51 -2.56 -0.59 7.57
C TYR A 51 -2.21 0.83 8.03
N ALA A 52 -1.96 1.06 9.32
CA ALA A 52 -1.51 2.36 9.81
C ALA A 52 -0.17 2.77 9.17
N THR A 53 0.79 1.83 9.11
CA THR A 53 2.06 2.05 8.40
C THR A 53 1.85 2.38 6.92
N LEU A 54 0.92 1.70 6.25
CA LEU A 54 0.55 2.00 4.86
C LEU A 54 0.08 3.46 4.72
N LEU A 55 -0.82 3.91 5.59
CA LEU A 55 -1.34 5.28 5.52
C LEU A 55 -0.23 6.32 5.74
N GLU A 56 0.67 6.10 6.70
CA GLU A 56 1.85 6.98 6.90
C GLU A 56 2.76 7.02 5.68
N ILE A 57 2.98 5.90 5.00
CA ILE A 57 3.76 5.84 3.76
C ILE A 57 3.07 6.66 2.67
N LEU A 58 1.77 6.47 2.47
CA LEU A 58 1.01 7.21 1.47
C LEU A 58 0.99 8.71 1.76
N GLU A 59 0.89 9.10 3.03
CA GLU A 59 0.97 10.51 3.46
C GLU A 59 2.32 11.12 3.09
N ARG A 60 3.43 10.42 3.40
CA ARG A 60 4.79 10.88 3.05
C ARG A 60 5.02 11.00 1.55
N GLN A 61 4.32 10.21 0.74
CA GLN A 61 4.36 10.26 -0.72
C GLN A 61 3.34 11.24 -1.31
N GLY A 62 2.48 11.87 -0.51
CA GLY A 62 1.42 12.77 -0.97
C GLY A 62 0.26 12.05 -1.68
N LEU A 63 0.10 10.74 -1.45
CA LEU A 63 -0.88 9.87 -2.11
C LEU A 63 -2.07 9.50 -1.23
N LEU A 64 -2.06 9.86 0.06
CA LEU A 64 -3.11 9.46 1.02
C LEU A 64 -4.50 9.95 0.59
N ASP A 65 -4.65 11.24 0.29
CA ASP A 65 -5.93 11.81 -0.14
C ASP A 65 -6.51 11.12 -1.37
N GLU A 66 -5.64 10.78 -2.33
CA GLU A 66 -6.04 10.07 -3.55
C GLU A 66 -6.49 8.64 -3.23
N PHE A 67 -5.73 7.94 -2.38
CA PHE A 67 -6.08 6.61 -1.94
C PHE A 67 -7.45 6.60 -1.26
N GLU A 68 -7.70 7.49 -0.30
CA GLU A 68 -8.98 7.59 0.41
C GLU A 68 -10.14 7.88 -0.54
N ARG A 69 -9.97 8.82 -1.48
CA ARG A 69 -10.98 9.11 -2.51
C ARG A 69 -11.31 7.89 -3.37
N ARG A 70 -10.34 7.04 -3.65
CA ARG A 70 -10.53 5.79 -4.41
C ARG A 70 -11.22 4.70 -3.58
N GLN A 71 -11.29 4.82 -2.25
CA GLN A 71 -11.98 3.85 -1.38
C GLN A 71 -13.46 4.16 -1.15
N LEU A 72 -13.88 5.41 -1.39
CA LEU A 72 -15.29 5.82 -1.45
C LEU A 72 -16.00 5.20 -2.67
#